data_AF-A0A378NB18-F1
#
_entry.id   AF-A0A378NB18-F1
#
_cell.length_a   1.000
_cell.length_b   1.000
_cell.length_c   1.000
_cell.angle_alpha   90.00
_cell.angle_beta   90.00
_cell.angle_gamma   90.00
#
_symmetry.space_group_name_H-M   'P 1'
#
loop_
_entity.id
_entity.type
_entity.pdbx_description
1 polymer ?
#
loop_
_entity_poly.entity_id
_entity_poly.type
_entity_poly.pdbx_seq_one_letter_code
_entity_poly.pdbx_strand_id
1 'polypeptide(L)'
;MIKCYHTLKAKVLQETGQPYDKETINNLQYDFQGLGIHSPKNTMTNGKPDTINFWKCDVIGPRKTSSLTGYLIKNTRLFFGDKVLLNNHCLTLQKEET
;
A
#
# COMPACT_ATOMS: atom_id res chain seq x y z
N MET A 1 -9.35 -0.71 1.99
CA MET A 1 -8.60 0.50 2.40
C MET A 1 -7.17 0.37 1.89
N ILE A 2 -6.69 1.31 1.08
CA ILE A 2 -5.30 1.33 0.60
C ILE A 2 -4.47 2.01 1.69
N LYS A 3 -3.50 1.30 2.27
CA LYS A 3 -2.57 1.93 3.20
C LYS A 3 -1.40 2.49 2.40
N CYS A 4 -1.26 3.81 2.41
CA CYS A 4 -0.11 4.51 1.86
C CYS A 4 1.13 4.07 2.63
N TYR A 5 1.92 3.20 1.99
CA TYR A 5 2.93 2.40 2.67
C TYR A 5 4.13 3.22 3.13
N HIS A 6 4.35 4.38 2.50
CA HIS A 6 5.50 5.25 2.77
C HIS A 6 5.48 5.82 4.20
N THR A 7 4.34 6.34 4.67
CA THR A 7 4.24 6.96 6.01
C THR A 7 4.24 5.93 7.14
N LEU A 8 3.77 4.71 6.88
CA LEU A 8 3.75 3.63 7.86
C LEU A 8 5.16 3.13 8.21
N LYS A 9 6.07 3.04 7.23
CA LYS A 9 7.46 2.58 7.47
C LYS A 9 8.18 3.47 8.48
N ALA A 10 8.14 4.80 8.27
CA ALA A 10 8.83 5.74 9.14
C ALA A 10 8.35 5.65 10.60
N LYS A 11 7.04 5.50 10.79
CA LYS A 11 6.46 5.34 12.12
C LYS A 11 6.86 4.03 12.78
N VAL A 12 6.80 2.91 12.06
CA VAL A 12 7.20 1.60 12.59
C VAL A 12 8.67 1.62 13.02
N LEU A 13 9.57 2.13 12.16
CA LEU A 13 11.00 2.18 12.47
C LEU A 13 11.30 3.06 13.68
N GLN A 14 10.60 4.19 13.82
CA GLN A 14 10.68 5.02 15.02
C GLN A 14 10.22 4.28 16.29
N GLU A 15 9.11 3.55 16.21
CA GLU A 15 8.56 2.79 17.35
C GLU A 15 9.43 1.58 17.73
N THR A 16 10.12 0.97 16.77
CA THR A 16 11.02 -0.18 16.99
C THR A 16 12.47 0.22 17.27
N GLY A 17 12.78 1.52 17.31
CA GLY A 17 14.14 2.03 17.52
C GLY A 17 15.12 1.67 16.39
N GLN A 18 14.61 1.38 15.20
CA GLN A 18 15.42 1.01 14.05
C GLN A 18 15.81 2.24 13.22
N PRO A 19 16.99 2.22 12.58
CA PRO A 19 17.44 3.32 11.73
C PRO A 19 16.54 3.51 10.51
N TYR A 20 16.33 4.78 10.12
CA TYR A 20 15.62 5.13 8.89
C TYR A 20 16.60 5.20 7.71
N ASP A 21 17.12 4.04 7.30
CA ASP A 21 18.00 3.90 6.15
C ASP A 21 17.39 3.01 5.06
N LYS A 22 17.97 3.04 3.86
CA LYS A 22 17.46 2.33 2.68
C LYS A 22 17.43 0.81 2.87
N GLU A 23 18.42 0.24 3.53
CA GLU A 23 18.52 -1.20 3.73
C GLU A 23 17.42 -1.67 4.68
N THR A 24 17.28 -1.00 5.81
CA THR A 24 16.22 -1.29 6.80
C THR A 24 14.82 -1.14 6.18
N ILE A 25 14.60 -0.09 5.37
CA ILE A 25 13.33 0.15 4.66
C ILE A 25 13.02 -0.95 3.63
N ASN A 26 14.04 -1.52 2.99
CA ASN A 26 13.90 -2.61 2.03
C ASN A 26 13.64 -3.94 2.73
N ASN A 27 14.37 -4.24 3.81
CA ASN A 27 14.18 -5.47 4.59
C ASN A 27 12.76 -5.51 5.18
N LEU A 28 12.30 -4.40 5.78
CA LEU A 28 10.92 -4.28 6.28
C LEU A 28 9.88 -4.50 5.17
N GLN A 29 10.19 -4.06 3.94
CA GLN A 29 9.32 -4.30 2.80
C GLN A 29 9.26 -5.77 2.42
N TYR A 30 10.41 -6.45 2.38
CA TYR A 30 10.47 -7.89 2.07
C TYR A 30 9.80 -8.71 3.15
N ASP A 31 10.02 -8.39 4.43
CA ASP A 31 9.37 -9.07 5.56
C ASP A 31 7.85 -8.97 5.45
N PHE A 32 7.32 -7.78 5.16
CA PHE A 32 5.89 -7.60 4.96
C PHE A 32 5.34 -8.31 3.73
N GLN A 33 6.11 -8.34 2.62
CA GLN A 33 5.73 -9.13 1.45
C GLN A 33 5.67 -10.62 1.81
N GLY A 34 6.61 -11.11 2.62
CA GLY A 34 6.65 -12.48 3.13
C GLY A 34 5.41 -12.87 3.96
N LEU A 35 4.70 -11.91 4.56
CA LEU A 35 3.45 -12.17 5.27
C LEU A 35 2.30 -12.57 4.34
N GLY A 36 2.37 -12.30 3.03
CA GLY A 36 1.34 -12.71 2.05
C GLY A 36 -0.03 -12.04 2.23
N ILE A 37 -0.13 -10.99 3.04
CA ILE A 37 -1.40 -10.30 3.37
C ILE A 37 -1.79 -9.21 2.36
N HIS A 38 -0.90 -8.87 1.44
CA HIS A 38 -1.16 -7.90 0.37
C HIS A 38 -1.89 -8.55 -0.80
N SER A 39 -2.68 -7.76 -1.51
CA SER A 39 -3.38 -8.23 -2.72
C SER A 39 -2.52 -7.99 -3.95
N PRO A 40 -2.14 -9.05 -4.69
CA PRO A 40 -1.46 -8.89 -5.97
C PRO A 40 -2.38 -8.21 -6.98
N LYS A 41 -1.76 -7.50 -7.91
CA LYS A 41 -2.38 -6.89 -9.09
C LYS A 41 -1.86 -7.64 -10.32
N ASN A 42 -2.74 -8.34 -11.02
CA ASN A 42 -2.42 -8.89 -12.33
C ASN A 42 -2.37 -7.75 -13.33
N THR A 43 -1.33 -7.70 -14.14
CA THR A 43 -1.11 -6.67 -15.16
C THR A 43 -0.68 -7.32 -16.47
N MET A 44 -0.68 -6.55 -17.56
CA MET A 44 -0.09 -6.98 -18.84
C MET A 44 1.17 -6.16 -19.11
N THR A 45 2.34 -6.80 -19.10
CA THR A 45 3.62 -6.16 -19.43
C THR A 45 4.10 -6.72 -20.76
N ASN A 46 4.23 -5.88 -21.79
CA ASN A 46 4.62 -6.30 -23.16
C ASN A 46 3.74 -7.44 -23.72
N GLY A 47 2.43 -7.39 -23.46
CA GLY A 47 1.47 -8.41 -23.92
C GLY A 47 1.55 -9.76 -23.19
N LYS A 48 2.32 -9.86 -22.10
CA LYS A 48 2.40 -11.05 -21.25
C LYS A 48 1.74 -10.80 -19.89
N PRO A 49 1.04 -11.80 -19.33
CA PRO A 49 0.56 -11.72 -17.95
C PRO A 49 1.72 -11.52 -17.00
N ASP A 50 1.58 -10.52 -16.14
CA ASP A 50 2.52 -10.17 -15.10
C ASP A 50 1.75 -9.96 -13.78
N THR A 51 2.45 -9.94 -12.66
CA THR A 51 1.84 -9.74 -11.35
C THR A 51 2.71 -8.83 -10.51
N ILE A 52 2.16 -7.68 -10.11
CA ILE A 52 2.83 -6.71 -9.26
C ILE A 52 2.08 -6.56 -7.93
N ASN A 53 2.81 -6.23 -6.88
CA ASN A 53 2.22 -6.08 -5.53
C ASN A 53 1.77 -4.65 -5.22
N PHE A 54 2.10 -3.71 -6.10
CA PHE A 54 1.88 -2.28 -5.90
C PHE A 54 0.65 -1.80 -6.65
N TRP A 55 -0.16 -1.04 -5.93
CA TRP A 55 -1.34 -0.36 -6.42
C TRP A 55 -1.12 1.14 -6.37
N LYS A 56 -1.64 1.83 -7.39
CA LYS A 56 -1.67 3.29 -7.43
C LYS A 56 -3.05 3.79 -7.04
N CYS A 57 -3.08 4.86 -6.25
CA CYS A 57 -4.31 5.54 -5.89
C CYS A 57 -4.18 7.03 -6.11
N ASP A 58 -5.29 7.65 -6.47
CA ASP A 58 -5.43 9.09 -6.49
C ASP A 58 -5.90 9.58 -5.13
N VAL A 59 -5.24 10.64 -4.67
CA VAL A 59 -5.59 11.43 -3.51
C VAL A 59 -6.24 12.71 -4.01
N ILE A 60 -7.55 12.81 -3.84
CA ILE A 60 -8.33 13.98 -4.24
C ILE A 60 -8.31 14.96 -3.07
N GLY A 61 -7.51 16.02 -3.21
CA GLY A 61 -7.51 17.16 -2.30
C GLY A 61 -8.40 18.30 -2.83
N PRO A 62 -8.76 19.27 -1.98
CA PRO A 62 -9.61 20.40 -2.39
C PRO A 62 -9.03 21.28 -3.50
N ARG A 63 -7.70 21.27 -3.66
CA ARG A 63 -6.97 22.12 -4.62
C ARG A 63 -6.12 21.36 -5.63
N LYS A 64 -5.82 20.08 -5.37
CA LYS A 64 -4.94 19.26 -6.21
C LYS A 64 -5.26 17.79 -6.05
N THR A 65 -5.14 17.06 -7.15
CA THR A 65 -5.07 15.60 -7.15
C THR A 65 -3.61 15.19 -7.15
N SER A 66 -3.24 14.25 -6.29
CA SER A 66 -1.91 13.64 -6.28
C SER A 66 -2.05 12.13 -6.37
N SER A 67 -0.99 11.40 -6.70
CA SER A 67 -1.02 9.93 -6.71
C SER A 67 -0.08 9.35 -5.67
N LEU A 68 -0.50 8.24 -5.06
CA LEU A 68 0.28 7.47 -4.10
C LEU A 68 0.35 6.02 -4.56
N THR A 69 1.48 5.39 -4.25
CA THR A 69 1.70 3.96 -4.54
C THR A 69 1.86 3.21 -3.23
N GLY A 70 1.23 2.04 -3.11
CA GLY A 70 1.30 1.22 -1.91
C GLY A 70 0.68 -0.17 -2.10
N TYR A 71 0.55 -0.91 -1.00
CA TYR A 71 -0.10 -2.22 -1.02
C TYR A 71 -1.60 -2.10 -0.80
N LEU A 72 -2.36 -2.90 -1.54
CA LEU A 72 -3.78 -3.10 -1.27
C LEU A 72 -3.96 -4.23 -0.27
N ILE A 73 -4.73 -3.98 0.79
CA ILE A 73 -5.04 -4.98 1.82
C ILE A 73 -6.55 -5.20 1.82
N LYS A 74 -6.98 -6.40 1.43
CA LYS A 74 -8.40 -6.78 1.41
C LYS A 74 -8.92 -7.11 2.81
N ASN A 75 -8.20 -7.94 3.55
CA ASN A 75 -8.57 -8.29 4.92
C ASN A 75 -7.98 -7.27 5.91
N THR A 76 -8.74 -6.22 6.20
CA THR A 76 -8.32 -5.18 7.14
C THR A 76 -8.47 -5.59 8.62
N ARG A 77 -9.17 -6.70 8.91
CA ARG A 77 -9.36 -7.17 10.30
C ARG A 77 -8.04 -7.50 10.99
N LEU A 78 -7.04 -7.96 10.24
CA LEU A 78 -5.69 -8.22 10.74
C LEU A 78 -5.03 -6.99 11.39
N PHE A 79 -5.44 -5.78 11.00
CA PHE A 79 -4.86 -4.54 11.51
C PHE A 79 -5.77 -3.78 12.47
N PHE A 80 -7.08 -3.95 12.33
CA PHE A 80 -8.06 -3.09 13.00
C PHE A 80 -9.08 -3.88 13.83
N GLY A 81 -9.00 -5.22 13.85
CA GLY A 81 -9.98 -6.09 14.48
C GLY A 81 -11.37 -5.88 13.88
N ASP A 82 -12.38 -5.84 14.74
CA ASP A 82 -13.79 -5.65 14.35
C ASP A 82 -14.22 -4.18 14.31
N LYS A 83 -13.28 -3.23 14.30
CA LYS A 83 -13.59 -1.80 14.18
C LYS A 83 -14.23 -1.53 12.81
N VAL A 84 -15.33 -0.78 12.81
CA VAL A 84 -15.95 -0.27 11.58
C VAL A 84 -15.00 0.73 10.94
N LEU A 85 -14.55 0.43 9.72
CA LEU A 85 -13.67 1.30 8.96
C LEU A 85 -14.48 2.12 7.98
N LEU A 86 -14.37 3.44 8.06
CA LEU A 86 -14.92 4.33 7.06
C LEU A 86 -14.02 4.33 5.82
N ASN A 87 -14.63 4.29 4.64
CA ASN A 87 -13.90 4.47 3.40
C ASN A 87 -13.35 5.90 3.34
N ASN A 88 -12.09 6.03 2.92
CA ASN A 88 -11.50 7.34 2.73
C ASN A 88 -12.05 7.94 1.43
N HIS A 89 -12.92 8.95 1.55
CA HIS A 89 -13.55 9.63 0.41
C HIS A 89 -12.54 10.37 -0.48
N CYS A 90 -11.35 10.68 0.03
CA CYS A 90 -10.30 11.34 -0.73
C CYS A 90 -9.38 10.34 -1.44
N LEU A 91 -9.57 9.02 -1.29
CA LEU A 91 -8.73 8.00 -1.92
C LEU A 91 -9.52 7.19 -2.94
N THR A 92 -9.10 7.25 -4.19
CA THR A 92 -9.64 6.42 -5.28
C THR A 92 -8.57 5.47 -5.78
N LEU A 93 -8.84 4.16 -5.79
CA LEU A 93 -7.95 3.18 -6.39
C LEU A 93 -7.95 3.38 -7.91
N GLN A 94 -6.79 3.54 -8.54
CA GLN A 94 -6.72 3.53 -9.99
C GLN A 94 -7.00 2.11 -10.47
N LYS A 95 -8.10 1.94 -11.20
CA LYS A 95 -8.36 0.69 -11.95
C LYS A 95 -7.51 0.69 -13.20
N GLU A 96 -7.17 -0.49 -13.69
CA GLU A 96 -6.61 -0.61 -15.04
C GLU A 96 -7.68 -0.18 -16.04
N GLU A 97 -7.30 0.64 -17.01
CA GLU A 97 -8.03 0.74 -18.26
C GLU A 97 -7.91 -0.63 -18.93
N THR A 98 -9.00 -1.40 -18.89
CA THR A 98 -9.18 -2.63 -19.66
C THR A 98 -8.97 -2.41 -21.14
#